data_AF-A0A8H3A2R7-F1
#
_entry.id   AF-A0A8H3A2R7-F1
#
_cell.length_a   1.000
_cell.length_b   1.000
_cell.length_c   1.000
_cell.angle_alpha   90.00
_cell.angle_beta   90.00
_cell.angle_gamma   90.00
#
_symmetry.space_group_name_H-M   'P 1'
#
loop_
_entity.id
_entity.type
_entity.pdbx_description
1 polymer ?
#
loop_
_entity_poly.entity_id
_entity_poly.type
_entity_poly.pdbx_seq_one_letter_code
_entity_poly.pdbx_strand_id
1 'polypeptide(L)'
;MNSDTDTAFKTFSLANDVREIDAADEILVYDKAEAVRIDKEAPWKKDPHYFKKVYISVIALIKMVIHARSGGIYEIMGMMQGKVRASDRSLVVMDSFALPVQGTETRVNAANEANEYMVAFQQGSERAGRLENAIGWYHSHPGYGCWLSGIDVDTQSTNQKFQDPFVAVVIDPNRTISAGKVDIGAFRTFPADYKAPASEVAEYQSIPLSKIEDFGVHANSYYPLEVEVFKSKLDNELLGRLWNKYWVNTLSQSPLISAGRSPAQKDLQCSE
;
A
#
# COMPACT_ATOMS: atom_id res chain seq x y z
N MET A 1 -11.73 -7.50 -25.33
CA MET A 1 -11.42 -8.17 -24.04
C MET A 1 -12.09 -9.53 -24.07
N ASN A 2 -11.43 -10.61 -23.64
CA ASN A 2 -12.13 -11.86 -23.35
C ASN A 2 -13.16 -11.60 -22.23
N SER A 3 -14.36 -12.20 -22.32
CA SER A 3 -15.48 -11.94 -21.39
C SER A 3 -15.13 -12.16 -19.92
N ASP A 4 -14.22 -13.10 -19.66
CA ASP A 4 -13.89 -13.54 -18.30
C ASP A 4 -12.99 -12.52 -17.58
N THR A 5 -12.09 -11.87 -18.32
CA THR A 5 -11.19 -10.82 -17.82
C THR A 5 -11.98 -9.58 -17.37
N ASP A 6 -12.95 -9.16 -18.17
CA ASP A 6 -13.78 -7.99 -17.87
C ASP A 6 -14.67 -8.22 -16.63
N THR A 7 -15.21 -9.44 -16.50
CA THR A 7 -16.01 -9.84 -15.35
C THR A 7 -15.20 -9.87 -14.05
N ALA A 8 -13.98 -10.40 -14.09
CA ALA A 8 -13.10 -10.42 -12.92
C ALA A 8 -12.68 -9.02 -12.47
N PHE A 9 -12.37 -8.11 -13.40
CA PHE A 9 -12.02 -6.73 -13.05
C PHE A 9 -13.21 -5.95 -12.45
N LYS A 10 -14.42 -6.14 -12.99
CA LYS A 10 -15.64 -5.57 -12.41
C LYS A 10 -15.90 -6.10 -11.00
N THR A 11 -15.69 -7.40 -10.78
CA THR A 11 -15.82 -8.03 -9.47
C THR A 11 -14.83 -7.44 -8.47
N PHE A 12 -13.57 -7.29 -8.86
CA PHE A 12 -12.56 -6.65 -8.02
C PHE A 12 -12.89 -5.18 -7.73
N SER A 13 -13.32 -4.43 -8.74
CA SER A 13 -13.70 -3.02 -8.56
C SER A 13 -14.85 -2.88 -7.58
N LEU A 14 -15.84 -3.78 -7.65
CA LEU A 14 -16.97 -3.80 -6.74
C LEU A 14 -16.55 -4.21 -5.31
N ALA A 15 -15.74 -5.25 -5.16
CA ALA A 15 -15.28 -5.72 -3.85
C ALA A 15 -14.41 -4.69 -3.11
N ASN A 16 -13.72 -3.82 -3.85
CA ASN A 16 -12.81 -2.80 -3.32
C ASN A 16 -13.38 -1.38 -3.42
N ASP A 17 -14.69 -1.24 -3.64
CA ASP A 17 -15.40 0.04 -3.65
C ASP A 17 -14.73 1.10 -4.56
N VAL A 18 -14.16 0.67 -5.69
CA VAL A 18 -13.35 1.51 -6.58
C VAL A 18 -14.23 2.56 -7.25
N ARG A 19 -13.97 3.83 -6.95
CA ARG A 19 -14.72 4.96 -7.51
C ARG A 19 -14.13 5.41 -8.84
N GLU A 20 -14.95 5.48 -9.87
CA GLU A 20 -14.56 6.12 -11.13
C GLU A 20 -14.65 7.64 -10.98
N ILE A 21 -13.56 8.33 -11.29
CA ILE A 21 -13.47 9.80 -11.25
C ILE A 21 -13.41 10.37 -12.67
N ASP A 22 -13.83 11.62 -12.81
CA ASP A 22 -13.76 12.30 -14.10
C ASP A 22 -12.31 12.65 -14.48
N ALA A 23 -12.03 12.79 -15.77
CA ALA A 23 -10.71 13.18 -16.25
C ALA A 23 -10.31 14.61 -15.79
N ALA A 24 -11.30 15.46 -15.51
CA ALA A 24 -11.10 16.81 -14.98
C ALA A 24 -10.99 16.86 -13.45
N ASP A 25 -11.05 15.71 -12.76
CA ASP A 25 -10.95 15.66 -11.30
C ASP A 25 -9.57 16.18 -10.82
N GLU A 26 -9.59 17.02 -9.79
CA GLU A 26 -8.40 17.59 -9.14
C GLU A 26 -7.39 16.51 -8.71
N ILE A 27 -7.87 15.30 -8.37
CA ILE A 27 -7.01 14.16 -8.03
C ILE A 27 -6.01 13.85 -9.16
N LEU A 28 -6.37 14.05 -10.43
CA LEU A 28 -5.51 13.75 -11.58
C LEU A 28 -4.58 14.91 -11.97
N VAL A 29 -4.86 16.14 -11.52
CA VAL A 29 -4.13 17.34 -11.97
C VAL A 29 -2.97 17.67 -11.03
N TYR A 30 -1.73 17.64 -11.53
CA TYR A 30 -0.57 18.07 -10.75
C TYR A 30 -0.29 19.57 -10.92
N ASP A 31 -0.61 20.38 -9.91
CA ASP A 31 -0.19 21.78 -9.83
C ASP A 31 1.11 21.90 -9.02
N LYS A 32 2.21 22.17 -9.73
CA LYS A 32 3.54 22.33 -9.12
C LYS A 32 3.62 23.54 -8.18
N ALA A 33 2.94 24.64 -8.50
CA ALA A 33 2.98 25.84 -7.68
C ALA A 33 2.24 25.61 -6.35
N GLU A 34 1.10 24.91 -6.41
CA GLU A 34 0.38 24.48 -5.22
C GLU A 34 1.20 23.50 -4.38
N ALA A 35 1.84 22.49 -5.00
CA ALA A 35 2.69 21.53 -4.30
C ALA A 35 3.83 22.23 -3.53
N VAL A 36 4.51 23.20 -4.16
CA VAL A 36 5.57 23.98 -3.49
C VAL A 36 5.00 24.83 -2.35
N ARG A 37 3.80 25.42 -2.53
CA ARG A 37 3.15 26.23 -1.49
C ARG A 37 2.78 25.37 -0.28
N ILE A 38 2.10 24.24 -0.49
CA ILE A 38 1.61 23.39 0.60
C ILE A 38 2.78 22.79 1.40
N ASP A 39 3.86 22.38 0.73
CA ASP A 39 5.06 21.86 1.39
C ASP A 39 5.76 22.93 2.23
N LYS A 40 5.77 24.18 1.75
CA LYS A 40 6.34 25.31 2.51
C LYS A 40 5.49 25.67 3.72
N GLU A 41 4.16 25.64 3.59
CA GLU A 41 3.23 25.96 4.68
C GLU A 41 3.17 24.83 5.72
N ALA A 42 3.31 23.58 5.29
CA ALA A 42 3.31 22.35 6.08
C ALA A 42 2.23 22.35 7.20
N PRO A 43 0.94 22.55 6.87
CA PRO A 43 -0.12 22.71 7.87
C PRO A 43 -0.28 21.50 8.79
N TRP A 44 0.07 20.30 8.32
CA TRP A 44 0.10 19.06 9.11
C TRP A 44 1.07 19.08 10.30
N LYS A 45 2.05 20.00 10.33
CA LYS A 45 2.92 20.18 11.50
C LYS A 45 2.21 20.81 12.70
N LYS A 46 1.06 21.47 12.48
CA LYS A 46 0.27 22.15 13.52
C LYS A 46 -0.86 21.29 14.07
N ASP A 47 -1.33 20.32 13.29
CA ASP A 47 -2.44 19.44 13.62
C ASP A 47 -2.00 17.98 13.35
N PRO A 48 -1.73 17.19 14.40
CA PRO A 48 -1.34 15.78 14.27
C PRO A 48 -2.35 14.93 13.50
N HIS A 49 -3.62 15.35 13.44
CA HIS A 49 -4.71 14.70 12.72
C HIS A 49 -5.13 15.47 11.45
N TYR A 50 -4.23 16.28 10.88
CA TYR A 50 -4.50 17.05 9.67
C TYR A 50 -4.98 16.15 8.53
N PHE A 51 -4.26 15.05 8.29
CA PHE A 51 -4.62 14.05 7.29
C PHE A 51 -5.62 13.06 7.86
N LYS A 52 -6.72 12.83 7.15
CA LYS A 52 -7.77 11.88 7.56
C LYS A 52 -8.01 10.79 6.53
N LYS A 53 -7.65 11.05 5.27
CA LYS A 53 -7.88 10.15 4.15
C LYS A 53 -6.62 9.99 3.31
N VAL A 54 -6.54 8.83 2.67
CA VAL A 54 -5.64 8.57 1.56
C VAL A 54 -6.43 8.06 0.37
N TYR A 55 -6.27 8.72 -0.77
CA TYR A 55 -6.77 8.24 -2.05
C TYR A 55 -5.68 7.40 -2.71
N ILE A 56 -5.99 6.17 -3.10
CA ILE A 56 -5.04 5.28 -3.77
C ILE A 56 -5.56 4.98 -5.17
N SER A 57 -4.75 5.26 -6.19
CA SER A 57 -5.10 4.88 -7.56
C SER A 57 -5.19 3.35 -7.66
N VAL A 58 -6.14 2.86 -8.45
CA VAL A 58 -6.31 1.42 -8.68
C VAL A 58 -5.05 0.78 -9.27
N ILE A 59 -4.26 1.55 -10.05
CA ILE A 59 -2.97 1.11 -10.59
C ILE A 59 -1.96 0.89 -9.48
N ALA A 60 -1.80 1.87 -8.57
CA ALA A 60 -0.92 1.76 -7.43
C ALA A 60 -1.33 0.57 -6.54
N LEU A 61 -2.62 0.45 -6.24
CA LEU A 61 -3.17 -0.65 -5.44
C LEU A 61 -2.83 -2.02 -6.05
N ILE A 62 -3.10 -2.22 -7.33
CA ILE A 62 -2.84 -3.49 -8.00
C ILE A 62 -1.35 -3.82 -8.03
N LYS A 63 -0.49 -2.81 -8.29
CA LYS A 63 0.97 -3.01 -8.25
C LYS A 63 1.45 -3.44 -6.86
N MET A 64 0.94 -2.80 -5.80
CA MET A 64 1.29 -3.16 -4.42
C MET A 64 0.78 -4.57 -4.06
N VAL A 65 -0.46 -4.92 -4.42
CA VAL A 65 -1.04 -6.26 -4.15
C VAL A 65 -0.29 -7.36 -4.91
N ILE A 66 0.06 -7.13 -6.18
CA ILE A 66 0.86 -8.09 -6.96
C ILE A 66 2.22 -8.29 -6.30
N HIS A 67 2.87 -7.21 -5.88
CA HIS A 67 4.16 -7.28 -5.22
C HIS A 67 4.08 -8.00 -3.86
N ALA A 68 3.13 -7.62 -3.00
CA ALA A 68 2.88 -8.27 -1.71
C ALA A 68 2.66 -9.77 -1.86
N ARG A 69 1.85 -10.19 -2.84
CA ARG A 69 1.66 -11.60 -3.13
C ARG A 69 2.94 -12.31 -3.60
N SER A 70 3.75 -11.64 -4.42
CA SER A 70 5.01 -12.23 -4.91
C SER A 70 6.02 -12.50 -3.80
N GLY A 71 5.92 -11.79 -2.66
CA GLY A 71 6.70 -12.04 -1.45
C GLY A 71 6.36 -13.36 -0.74
N GLY A 72 5.18 -13.93 -1.00
CA GLY A 72 4.73 -15.17 -0.35
C GLY A 72 4.59 -14.99 1.15
N ILE A 73 5.46 -15.65 1.92
CA ILE A 73 5.49 -15.56 3.39
C ILE A 73 6.41 -14.44 3.90
N TYR A 74 7.22 -13.83 3.01
CA TYR A 74 8.17 -12.79 3.38
C TYR A 74 7.54 -11.41 3.25
N GLU A 75 7.94 -10.52 4.16
CA GLU A 75 7.59 -9.11 4.06
C GLU A 75 8.34 -8.48 2.87
N ILE A 76 7.61 -7.74 2.05
CA ILE A 76 8.19 -6.89 1.00
C ILE A 76 7.99 -5.43 1.36
N MET A 77 8.71 -4.55 0.67
CA MET A 77 8.45 -3.12 0.77
C MET A 77 8.61 -2.41 -0.57
N GLY A 78 7.98 -1.25 -0.67
CA GLY A 78 8.12 -0.37 -1.81
C GLY A 78 7.77 1.07 -1.46
N MET A 79 7.84 1.92 -2.46
CA MET A 79 7.58 3.35 -2.34
C MET A 79 6.33 3.72 -3.12
N MET A 80 5.71 4.82 -2.69
CA MET A 80 4.52 5.40 -3.32
C MET A 80 4.84 6.81 -3.77
N GLN A 81 4.38 7.14 -4.98
CA GLN A 81 4.46 8.48 -5.54
C GLN A 81 3.09 9.12 -5.56
N GLY A 82 3.06 10.42 -5.30
CA GLY A 82 1.81 11.14 -5.23
C GLY A 82 1.95 12.58 -4.76
N LYS A 83 0.88 13.08 -4.16
CA LYS A 83 0.75 14.49 -3.79
C LYS A 83 -0.17 14.67 -2.59
N VAL A 84 -0.10 15.87 -2.00
CA VAL A 84 -1.10 16.35 -1.06
C VAL A 84 -2.27 16.95 -1.84
N ARG A 85 -3.49 16.61 -1.43
CA ARG A 85 -4.71 17.29 -1.86
C ARG A 85 -5.19 18.18 -0.72
N ALA A 86 -4.88 19.47 -0.84
CA ALA A 86 -5.14 20.44 0.22
C ALA A 86 -6.64 20.72 0.43
N SER A 87 -7.44 20.57 -0.63
CA SER A 87 -8.88 20.85 -0.62
C SER A 87 -9.65 20.06 0.43
N ASP A 88 -9.26 18.81 0.69
CA ASP A 88 -9.89 17.94 1.70
C ASP A 88 -8.92 17.35 2.73
N ARG A 89 -7.68 17.86 2.78
CA ARG A 89 -6.61 17.41 3.70
C ARG A 89 -6.31 15.93 3.57
N SER A 90 -6.11 15.48 2.32
CA SER A 90 -5.85 14.08 2.03
C SER A 90 -4.50 13.89 1.36
N LEU A 91 -3.99 12.67 1.48
CA LEU A 91 -2.86 12.21 0.67
C LEU A 91 -3.41 11.51 -0.57
N VAL A 92 -2.72 11.62 -1.69
CA VAL A 92 -3.09 10.95 -2.94
C VAL A 92 -1.90 10.15 -3.41
N VAL A 93 -2.06 8.84 -3.52
CA VAL A 93 -1.10 7.90 -4.11
C VAL A 93 -1.48 7.66 -5.55
N MET A 94 -0.66 8.16 -6.47
CA MET A 94 -0.87 8.08 -7.92
C MET A 94 -0.24 6.82 -8.51
N ASP A 95 0.95 6.44 -8.04
CA ASP A 95 1.65 5.24 -8.47
C ASP A 95 2.47 4.63 -7.31
N SER A 96 2.92 3.38 -7.47
CA SER A 96 3.78 2.68 -6.52
C SER A 96 4.91 1.94 -7.24
N PHE A 97 6.00 1.62 -6.56
CA PHE A 97 7.05 0.78 -7.12
C PHE A 97 7.70 -0.09 -6.06
N ALA A 98 8.08 -1.31 -6.45
CA ALA A 98 8.79 -2.24 -5.59
C ALA A 98 10.22 -1.75 -5.37
N LEU A 99 10.68 -1.79 -4.13
CA LEU A 99 12.11 -1.69 -3.85
C LEU A 99 12.71 -3.10 -3.92
N PRO A 100 13.98 -3.26 -4.33
CA PRO A 100 14.66 -4.56 -4.37
C PRO A 100 15.06 -5.02 -2.97
N VAL A 101 14.12 -5.00 -2.03
CA VAL A 101 14.32 -5.31 -0.61
C VAL A 101 13.36 -6.44 -0.25
N GLN A 102 13.90 -7.53 0.29
CA GLN A 102 13.13 -8.52 1.00
C GLN A 102 13.41 -8.36 2.49
N GLY A 103 12.37 -8.07 3.25
CA GLY A 103 12.43 -7.90 4.69
C GLY A 103 12.29 -9.24 5.41
N THR A 104 12.96 -9.34 6.55
CA THR A 104 12.46 -10.17 7.66
C THR A 104 12.19 -9.24 8.81
N GLU A 105 11.30 -9.61 9.73
CA GLU A 105 10.88 -8.80 10.90
C GLU A 105 12.06 -8.26 11.75
N THR A 106 13.29 -8.75 11.54
CA THR A 106 14.49 -8.37 12.30
C THR A 106 15.60 -7.74 11.46
N ARG A 107 15.53 -7.74 10.11
CA ARG A 107 16.62 -7.24 9.25
C ARG A 107 16.13 -6.68 7.92
N VAL A 108 16.68 -5.51 7.57
CA VAL A 108 16.62 -4.90 6.24
C VAL A 108 17.98 -5.08 5.56
N ASN A 109 18.05 -5.87 4.49
CA ASN A 109 19.23 -6.03 3.65
C ASN A 109 18.95 -5.38 2.28
N ALA A 110 19.18 -4.08 2.12
CA ALA A 110 19.37 -3.40 0.80
C ALA A 110 19.25 -1.86 0.87
N ALA A 111 19.71 -1.20 1.95
CA ALA A 111 19.55 0.25 2.07
C ALA A 111 20.22 1.04 0.91
N ASN A 112 21.37 0.57 0.41
CA ASN A 112 22.09 1.25 -0.67
C ASN A 112 21.45 0.99 -2.04
N GLU A 113 21.13 -0.27 -2.38
CA GLU A 113 20.48 -0.59 -3.65
C GLU A 113 19.08 0.04 -3.75
N ALA A 114 18.34 0.11 -2.63
CA ALA A 114 17.05 0.79 -2.58
C ALA A 114 17.19 2.29 -2.86
N ASN A 115 18.18 2.96 -2.27
CA ASN A 115 18.42 4.39 -2.50
C ASN A 115 18.77 4.70 -3.97
N GLU A 116 19.65 3.89 -4.58
CA GLU A 116 20.00 4.05 -6.00
C GLU A 116 18.77 3.85 -6.90
N TYR A 117 17.96 2.83 -6.60
CA TYR A 117 16.73 2.57 -7.33
C TYR A 117 15.73 3.72 -7.20
N MET A 118 15.56 4.29 -6.00
CA MET A 118 14.67 5.43 -5.76
C MET A 118 15.07 6.64 -6.61
N VAL A 119 16.36 6.98 -6.65
CA VAL A 119 16.88 8.08 -7.47
C VAL A 119 16.62 7.82 -8.96
N ALA A 120 16.94 6.62 -9.43
CA ALA A 120 16.73 6.25 -10.83
C ALA A 120 15.24 6.28 -11.22
N PHE A 121 14.37 5.81 -10.33
CA PHE A 121 12.92 5.80 -10.54
C PHE A 121 12.34 7.22 -10.58
N GLN A 122 12.77 8.11 -9.67
CA GLN A 122 12.32 9.51 -9.67
C GLN A 122 12.75 10.22 -10.96
N GLN A 123 14.01 10.08 -11.37
CA GLN A 123 14.50 10.64 -12.64
C GLN A 123 13.76 10.08 -13.85
N GLY A 124 13.42 8.79 -13.83
CA GLY A 124 12.60 8.16 -14.87
C GLY A 124 11.18 8.72 -14.92
N SER A 125 10.58 8.95 -13.75
CA SER A 125 9.24 9.52 -13.60
C SER A 125 9.18 10.94 -14.17
N GLU A 126 10.14 11.78 -13.79
CA GLU A 126 10.25 13.16 -14.30
C GLU A 126 10.39 13.20 -15.82
N ARG A 127 11.24 12.34 -16.40
CA ARG A 127 11.39 12.22 -17.87
C ARG A 127 10.10 11.77 -18.56
N ALA A 128 9.25 11.02 -17.86
CA ALA A 128 7.95 10.57 -18.35
C ALA A 128 6.82 11.57 -18.08
N GLY A 129 7.13 12.76 -17.55
CA GLY A 129 6.14 13.79 -17.22
C GLY A 129 5.35 13.54 -15.94
N ARG A 130 5.77 12.57 -15.11
CA ARG A 130 5.22 12.34 -13.77
C ARG A 130 6.04 13.11 -12.76
N LEU A 131 5.45 14.20 -12.26
CA LEU A 131 6.14 15.21 -11.46
C LEU A 131 5.88 15.03 -9.96
N GLU A 132 5.02 14.10 -9.59
CA GLU A 132 4.77 13.70 -8.22
C GLU A 132 6.06 13.20 -7.54
N ASN A 133 6.21 13.56 -6.27
CA ASN A 133 7.31 13.09 -5.43
C ASN A 133 6.87 11.85 -4.65
N ALA A 134 7.82 11.26 -3.91
CA ALA A 134 7.47 10.25 -2.92
C ALA A 134 6.49 10.82 -1.89
N ILE A 135 5.38 10.11 -1.66
CA ILE A 135 4.32 10.50 -0.70
C ILE A 135 4.17 9.49 0.43
N GLY A 136 4.85 8.35 0.34
CA GLY A 136 4.76 7.30 1.32
C GLY A 136 5.55 6.06 0.93
N TRP A 137 5.44 5.06 1.79
CA TRP A 137 5.98 3.72 1.59
C TRP A 137 4.88 2.69 1.87
N TYR A 138 5.03 1.51 1.30
CA TYR A 138 4.17 0.39 1.61
C TYR A 138 4.99 -0.85 1.94
N HIS A 139 4.43 -1.72 2.77
CA HIS A 139 4.95 -3.06 3.03
C HIS A 139 3.81 -4.06 3.20
N SER A 140 4.17 -5.33 3.30
CA SER A 140 3.20 -6.41 3.46
C SER A 140 3.30 -7.09 4.82
N HIS A 141 2.16 -7.45 5.39
CA HIS A 141 2.04 -8.29 6.58
C HIS A 141 1.28 -9.59 6.24
N PRO A 142 1.96 -10.67 5.80
CA PRO A 142 1.29 -11.86 5.29
C PRO A 142 0.59 -12.69 6.39
N GLY A 143 -0.71 -12.47 6.60
CA GLY A 143 -1.59 -13.30 7.45
C GLY A 143 -1.90 -12.75 8.85
N TYR A 144 -1.30 -11.63 9.26
CA TYR A 144 -1.46 -11.06 10.60
C TYR A 144 -2.11 -9.67 10.63
N GLY A 145 -2.73 -9.25 9.53
CA GLY A 145 -3.52 -8.02 9.45
C GLY A 145 -2.68 -6.78 9.15
N CYS A 146 -3.34 -5.64 9.05
CA CYS A 146 -2.73 -4.38 8.65
C CYS A 146 -2.62 -3.46 9.87
N TRP A 147 -1.41 -3.32 10.43
CA TRP A 147 -1.08 -2.47 11.57
C TRP A 147 0.43 -2.12 11.52
N LEU A 148 0.90 -1.22 12.38
CA LEU A 148 2.33 -0.88 12.46
C LEU A 148 2.98 -1.54 13.68
N SER A 149 4.02 -2.35 13.46
CA SER A 149 4.93 -2.85 14.50
C SER A 149 5.79 -1.73 15.09
N GLY A 150 6.54 -2.00 16.18
CA GLY A 150 7.49 -1.03 16.73
C GLY A 150 8.51 -0.52 15.69
N ILE A 151 9.03 -1.41 14.84
CA ILE A 151 9.97 -1.07 13.77
C ILE A 151 9.29 -0.21 12.69
N ASP A 152 8.04 -0.52 12.36
CA ASP A 152 7.26 0.26 11.39
C ASP A 152 6.96 1.67 11.92
N VAL A 153 6.65 1.80 13.21
CA VAL A 153 6.45 3.08 13.89
C VAL A 153 7.72 3.92 13.87
N ASP A 154 8.88 3.34 14.19
CA ASP A 154 10.16 4.04 14.15
C ASP A 154 10.54 4.49 12.72
N THR A 155 10.31 3.61 11.75
CA THR A 155 10.53 3.89 10.32
C THR A 155 9.62 5.02 9.84
N GLN A 156 8.33 4.94 10.14
CA GLN A 156 7.35 5.94 9.75
C GLN A 156 7.58 7.29 10.47
N SER A 157 7.96 7.27 11.74
CA SER A 157 8.34 8.47 12.50
C SER A 157 9.57 9.15 11.88
N THR A 158 10.57 8.37 11.50
CA THR A 158 11.77 8.87 10.79
C THR A 158 11.38 9.48 9.45
N ASN A 159 10.54 8.80 8.66
CA ASN A 159 10.08 9.32 7.37
C ASN A 159 9.26 10.60 7.54
N GLN A 160 8.31 10.68 8.49
CA GLN A 160 7.58 11.91 8.79
C GLN A 160 8.46 13.03 9.34
N LYS A 161 9.65 12.73 9.88
CA LYS A 161 10.59 13.76 10.34
C LYS A 161 11.37 14.39 9.18
N PHE A 162 11.79 13.58 8.20
CA PHE A 162 12.72 14.02 7.15
C PHE A 162 12.09 14.16 5.76
N GLN A 163 10.94 13.54 5.53
CA GLN A 163 10.26 13.44 4.23
C GLN A 163 8.75 13.74 4.33
N ASP A 164 8.30 14.44 5.38
CA ASP A 164 6.88 14.82 5.49
C ASP A 164 6.47 15.75 4.33
N PRO A 165 5.31 15.54 3.69
CA PRO A 165 4.22 14.63 4.07
C PRO A 165 4.46 13.16 3.65
N PHE A 166 4.32 12.21 4.59
CA PHE A 166 4.56 10.78 4.33
C PHE A 166 3.50 9.84 4.95
N VAL A 167 3.09 8.77 4.24
CA VAL A 167 2.15 7.73 4.76
C VAL A 167 2.75 6.34 4.70
N ALA A 168 2.43 5.50 5.70
CA ALA A 168 2.71 4.07 5.69
C ALA A 168 1.46 3.30 5.24
N VAL A 169 1.58 2.44 4.23
CA VAL A 169 0.51 1.54 3.78
C VAL A 169 0.90 0.10 4.06
N VAL A 170 0.02 -0.66 4.71
CA VAL A 170 0.22 -2.08 5.01
C VAL A 170 -0.79 -2.90 4.23
N ILE A 171 -0.36 -3.97 3.59
CA ILE A 171 -1.22 -4.90 2.85
C ILE A 171 -1.05 -6.31 3.38
N ASP A 172 -2.16 -7.00 3.70
CA ASP A 172 -2.15 -8.43 4.00
C ASP A 172 -2.56 -9.22 2.74
N PRO A 173 -1.60 -9.80 1.99
CA PRO A 173 -1.92 -10.55 0.77
C PRO A 173 -2.69 -11.85 1.05
N ASN A 174 -2.52 -12.46 2.23
CA ASN A 174 -3.16 -13.73 2.57
C ASN A 174 -4.64 -13.53 2.90
N ARG A 175 -4.95 -12.50 3.68
CA ARG A 175 -6.34 -12.10 3.98
C ARG A 175 -7.03 -11.56 2.73
N THR A 176 -6.31 -10.83 1.88
CA THR A 176 -6.83 -10.36 0.59
C THR A 176 -7.38 -11.51 -0.27
N ILE A 177 -6.61 -12.60 -0.39
CA ILE A 177 -7.02 -13.77 -1.17
C ILE A 177 -8.22 -14.47 -0.51
N SER A 178 -8.20 -14.59 0.82
CA SER A 178 -9.23 -15.31 1.57
C SER A 178 -10.58 -14.58 1.56
N ALA A 179 -10.56 -13.24 1.60
CA ALA A 179 -11.77 -12.41 1.65
C ALA A 179 -12.27 -11.98 0.27
N GLY A 180 -11.44 -12.04 -0.78
CA GLY A 180 -11.77 -11.50 -2.10
C GLY A 180 -11.83 -9.96 -2.16
N LYS A 181 -11.44 -9.29 -1.07
CA LYS A 181 -11.29 -7.83 -0.92
C LYS A 181 -9.89 -7.55 -0.41
N VAL A 182 -9.23 -6.50 -0.92
CA VAL A 182 -7.89 -6.13 -0.49
C VAL A 182 -7.93 -5.74 0.98
N ASP A 183 -7.17 -6.46 1.80
CA ASP A 183 -6.91 -6.11 3.19
C ASP A 183 -5.74 -5.12 3.20
N ILE A 184 -6.07 -3.87 3.50
CA ILE A 184 -5.18 -2.71 3.42
C ILE A 184 -5.45 -1.76 4.58
N GLY A 185 -4.37 -1.25 5.17
CA GLY A 185 -4.42 -0.15 6.14
C GLY A 185 -3.47 0.96 5.71
N ALA A 186 -3.82 2.20 6.03
CA ALA A 186 -2.96 3.36 5.85
C ALA A 186 -2.82 4.10 7.17
N PHE A 187 -1.60 4.50 7.51
CA PHE A 187 -1.27 4.96 8.85
C PHE A 187 -0.31 6.14 8.83
N ARG A 188 -0.46 7.00 9.83
CA ARG A 188 0.52 8.02 10.19
C ARG A 188 0.82 7.94 11.68
N THR A 189 2.08 8.17 12.04
CA THR A 189 2.52 8.19 13.44
C THR A 189 2.26 9.54 14.07
N PHE A 190 2.01 9.54 15.38
CA PHE A 190 1.94 10.77 16.15
C PHE A 190 3.36 11.33 16.41
N PRO A 191 3.50 12.66 16.52
CA PRO A 191 4.73 13.28 17.04
C PRO A 191 5.07 12.76 18.44
N ALA A 192 6.36 12.67 18.78
CA ALA A 192 6.83 12.11 20.05
C ALA A 192 6.34 12.90 21.29
N ASP A 193 6.02 14.18 21.13
CA ASP A 193 5.48 15.07 22.17
C ASP A 193 3.95 15.04 22.26
N TYR A 194 3.28 14.33 21.35
CA TYR A 194 1.82 14.21 21.34
C TYR A 194 1.36 12.99 22.15
N LYS A 195 0.46 13.21 23.11
CA LYS A 195 -0.24 12.14 23.82
C LYS A 195 -1.59 11.91 23.17
N ALA A 196 -1.71 10.81 22.43
CA ALA A 196 -2.99 10.39 21.89
C ALA A 196 -3.98 10.05 23.01
N PRO A 197 -5.28 10.37 22.85
CA PRO A 197 -6.31 9.76 23.67
C PRO A 197 -6.26 8.24 23.50
N ALA A 198 -6.65 7.49 24.53
CA ALA A 198 -6.66 6.02 24.47
C ALA A 198 -7.48 5.56 23.26
N SER A 199 -6.85 4.78 22.38
CA SER A 199 -7.44 4.34 21.13
C SER A 199 -8.47 3.23 21.38
N GLU A 200 -9.70 3.41 20.86
CA GLU A 200 -10.73 2.35 20.78
C GLU A 200 -10.42 1.35 19.62
N VAL A 201 -9.39 1.60 18.81
CA VAL A 201 -9.11 0.91 17.54
C VAL A 201 -8.66 -0.55 17.71
N ALA A 202 -8.38 -1.00 18.93
CA ALA A 202 -7.99 -2.38 19.21
C ALA A 202 -9.06 -3.44 18.87
N GLU A 203 -10.32 -3.04 18.58
CA GLU A 203 -11.45 -3.98 18.52
C GLU A 203 -11.62 -4.81 17.23
N TYR A 204 -11.01 -4.48 16.08
CA TYR A 204 -11.51 -5.03 14.80
C TYR A 204 -10.60 -5.95 13.96
N GLN A 205 -9.35 -6.22 14.36
CA GLN A 205 -8.50 -7.15 13.61
C GLN A 205 -8.11 -8.39 14.43
N SER A 206 -8.26 -9.58 13.84
CA SER A 206 -7.83 -10.84 14.45
C SER A 206 -6.30 -10.97 14.39
N ILE A 207 -5.59 -10.38 15.33
CA ILE A 207 -4.12 -10.42 15.38
C ILE A 207 -3.67 -11.75 16.02
N PRO A 208 -2.72 -12.49 15.42
CA PRO A 208 -2.18 -13.71 16.05
C PRO A 208 -1.56 -13.45 17.42
N LEU A 209 -1.66 -14.42 18.33
CA LEU A 209 -1.14 -14.30 19.70
C LEU A 209 0.36 -13.97 19.75
N SER A 210 1.14 -14.39 18.76
CA SER A 210 2.57 -14.07 18.66
C SER A 210 2.86 -12.60 18.36
N LYS A 211 1.84 -11.80 17.98
CA LYS A 211 1.96 -10.40 17.56
C LYS A 211 1.18 -9.43 18.44
N ILE A 212 0.33 -9.94 19.32
CA ILE A 212 -0.60 -9.12 20.11
C ILE A 212 0.12 -8.19 21.10
N GLU A 213 1.27 -8.61 21.63
CA GLU A 213 2.07 -7.79 22.55
C GLU A 213 2.66 -6.57 21.84
N ASP A 214 3.35 -6.79 20.72
CA ASP A 214 3.94 -5.72 19.89
C ASP A 214 2.85 -4.75 19.39
N PHE A 215 1.73 -5.29 18.90
CA PHE A 215 0.57 -4.47 18.53
C PHE A 215 0.08 -3.61 19.70
N GLY A 216 -0.16 -4.22 20.87
CA GLY A 216 -0.72 -3.53 22.03
C GLY A 216 0.18 -2.41 22.57
N VAL A 217 1.50 -2.57 22.51
CA VAL A 217 2.47 -1.55 22.95
C VAL A 217 2.46 -0.32 22.04
N HIS A 218 2.29 -0.52 20.73
CA HIS A 218 2.46 0.54 19.73
C HIS A 218 1.14 1.07 19.14
N ALA A 219 -0.01 0.48 19.45
CA ALA A 219 -1.31 0.86 18.90
C ALA A 219 -1.73 2.33 19.13
N ASN A 220 -1.19 2.99 20.17
CA ASN A 220 -1.45 4.40 20.46
C ASN A 220 -0.41 5.36 19.85
N SER A 221 0.59 4.84 19.14
CA SER A 221 1.67 5.63 18.52
C SER A 221 1.34 6.11 17.10
N TYR A 222 0.23 5.65 16.54
CA TYR A 222 -0.23 5.99 15.19
C TYR A 222 -1.76 6.03 15.12
N TYR A 223 -2.28 6.55 14.00
CA TYR A 223 -3.70 6.53 13.70
C TYR A 223 -3.95 6.04 12.27
N PRO A 224 -5.09 5.38 12.02
CA PRO A 224 -5.49 4.97 10.69
C PRO A 224 -6.04 6.15 9.89
N LEU A 225 -5.81 6.14 8.58
CA LEU A 225 -6.44 6.99 7.59
C LEU A 225 -7.50 6.19 6.85
N GLU A 226 -8.60 6.83 6.47
CA GLU A 226 -9.60 6.24 5.59
C GLU A 226 -8.99 6.03 4.19
N VAL A 227 -9.01 4.79 3.70
CA VAL A 227 -8.51 4.45 2.36
C VAL A 227 -9.66 4.51 1.37
N GLU A 228 -9.54 5.36 0.35
CA GLU A 228 -10.46 5.41 -0.79
C GLU A 228 -9.72 5.04 -2.07
N VAL A 229 -10.26 4.10 -2.84
CA VAL A 229 -9.65 3.66 -4.11
C VAL A 229 -10.35 4.34 -5.27
N PHE A 230 -9.57 4.94 -6.18
CA PHE A 230 -10.10 5.61 -7.35
C PHE A 230 -9.50 5.08 -8.66
N LYS A 231 -10.22 5.31 -9.76
CA LYS A 231 -9.76 5.03 -11.12
C LYS A 231 -10.21 6.12 -12.08
N SER A 232 -9.38 6.43 -13.08
CA SER A 232 -9.77 7.23 -14.23
C SER A 232 -10.37 6.36 -15.33
N LYS A 233 -10.98 6.99 -16.34
CA LYS A 233 -11.45 6.30 -17.56
C LYS A 233 -10.31 5.63 -18.33
N LEU A 234 -9.12 6.24 -18.34
CA LEU A 234 -7.94 5.69 -19.02
C LEU A 234 -7.41 4.43 -18.32
N ASP A 235 -7.55 4.35 -17.00
CA ASP A 235 -7.14 3.18 -16.22
C ASP A 235 -7.90 1.92 -16.64
N ASN A 236 -9.17 2.04 -17.07
CA ASN A 236 -9.94 0.90 -17.57
C ASN A 236 -9.24 0.20 -18.76
N GLU A 237 -8.62 0.97 -19.66
CA GLU A 237 -7.90 0.40 -20.81
C GLU A 237 -6.58 -0.27 -20.37
N LEU A 238 -5.83 0.39 -19.49
CA LEU A 238 -4.54 -0.08 -19.01
C LEU A 238 -4.70 -1.35 -18.15
N LEU A 239 -5.71 -1.37 -17.29
CA LEU A 239 -6.09 -2.52 -16.47
C LEU A 239 -6.56 -3.68 -17.33
N GLY A 240 -7.32 -3.41 -18.39
CA GLY A 240 -7.67 -4.43 -19.37
C GLY A 240 -6.47 -5.18 -19.94
N ARG A 241 -5.33 -4.49 -20.14
CA ARG A 241 -4.09 -5.11 -20.62
C ARG A 241 -3.32 -5.82 -19.51
N LEU A 242 -3.23 -5.23 -18.31
CA LEU A 242 -2.52 -5.81 -17.16
C LEU A 242 -3.21 -7.07 -16.62
N TRP A 243 -4.54 -7.05 -16.53
CA TRP A 243 -5.35 -8.11 -15.94
C TRP A 243 -5.19 -9.44 -16.68
N ASN A 244 -5.14 -9.38 -18.02
CA ASN A 244 -4.93 -10.55 -18.88
C ASN A 244 -3.60 -11.27 -18.61
N LYS A 245 -2.58 -10.55 -18.14
CA LYS A 245 -1.22 -11.11 -17.97
C LYS A 245 -0.99 -11.70 -16.58
N TYR A 246 -1.62 -11.15 -15.54
CA TYR A 246 -1.30 -11.49 -14.15
C TYR A 246 -2.48 -12.07 -13.38
N TRP A 247 -3.72 -11.70 -13.70
CA TRP A 247 -4.82 -11.92 -12.76
C TRP A 247 -5.52 -13.28 -12.90
N VAL A 248 -5.58 -13.84 -14.11
CA VAL A 248 -6.12 -15.20 -14.32
C VAL A 248 -5.42 -16.19 -13.40
N ASN A 249 -4.11 -16.07 -13.15
CA ASN A 249 -3.42 -16.98 -12.23
C ASN A 249 -3.54 -16.57 -10.75
N THR A 250 -3.87 -15.31 -10.47
CA THR A 250 -3.87 -14.74 -9.11
C THR A 250 -5.19 -15.02 -8.38
N LEU A 251 -6.35 -14.66 -8.93
CA LEU A 251 -7.63 -14.87 -8.22
C LEU A 251 -8.50 -16.02 -8.76
N SER A 252 -8.17 -16.64 -9.89
CA SER A 252 -8.95 -17.80 -10.37
C SER A 252 -8.58 -19.13 -9.70
N GLN A 253 -7.54 -19.14 -8.86
CA GLN A 253 -7.25 -20.30 -8.03
C GLN A 253 -8.26 -20.37 -6.90
N SER A 254 -9.27 -21.23 -7.10
CA SER A 254 -10.25 -21.56 -6.07
C SER A 254 -9.51 -21.97 -4.78
N PRO A 255 -9.92 -21.47 -3.59
CA PRO A 255 -9.32 -21.85 -2.31
C PRO A 255 -9.28 -23.37 -2.07
N LEU A 256 -10.20 -24.11 -2.70
CA LEU A 256 -10.29 -25.58 -2.63
C LEU A 256 -9.16 -26.30 -3.38
N ILE A 257 -8.54 -25.69 -4.38
CA ILE A 257 -7.49 -26.33 -5.20
C ILE A 257 -6.11 -26.13 -4.55
N SER A 258 -5.88 -25.01 -3.84
CA SER A 258 -4.62 -24.76 -3.13
C SER A 258 -4.52 -25.53 -1.81
N ALA A 259 -5.64 -25.74 -1.10
CA ALA A 259 -5.69 -26.48 0.16
C ALA A 259 -5.52 -28.01 0.01
N GLY A 260 -5.53 -28.55 -1.21
CA GLY A 260 -5.45 -29.99 -1.49
C GLY A 260 -4.04 -30.55 -1.69
N ARG A 261 -2.98 -29.73 -1.67
CA ARG A 261 -1.58 -30.21 -1.82
C ARG A 261 -0.82 -30.07 -0.51
N SER A 262 -0.97 -31.07 0.34
CA SER A 262 -0.03 -31.32 1.44
C SER A 262 1.40 -31.50 0.90
N PRO A 263 2.45 -31.03 1.60
CA PRO A 263 3.85 -31.16 1.15
C PRO A 263 4.39 -32.59 0.97
N ALA A 264 3.61 -33.62 1.31
CA ALA A 264 4.06 -35.01 1.41
C ALA A 264 4.19 -35.79 0.07
N GLN A 265 4.08 -35.15 -1.10
CA GLN A 265 4.12 -35.86 -2.39
C GLN A 265 5.24 -35.42 -3.34
N LYS A 266 6.26 -34.68 -2.88
CA LYS A 266 7.41 -34.32 -3.74
C LYS A 266 8.58 -35.30 -3.75
N ASP A 267 8.57 -36.36 -2.94
CA ASP A 267 9.73 -37.26 -2.80
C ASP A 267 9.65 -38.58 -3.58
N LEU A 268 8.87 -38.66 -4.68
CA LEU A 268 8.80 -39.88 -5.49
C LEU A 268 9.06 -39.71 -6.99
N GLN A 269 9.76 -38.65 -7.41
CA GLN A 269 10.11 -38.47 -8.83
C GLN A 269 11.60 -38.19 -9.11
N CYS A 270 12.48 -38.68 -8.22
CA CYS A 270 13.91 -38.81 -8.50
C CYS A 270 14.36 -40.25 -8.16
N SER A 271 13.89 -41.22 -8.94
CA SER A 271 14.52 -42.54 -9.06
C SER A 271 13.92 -43.24 -10.27
N GLU A 272 14.46 -42.92 -11.44
CA GLU A 272 14.73 -43.82 -12.58
C GLU A 272 15.57 -43.07 -13.63
#